data_AF-A0A2M6YLY4-F1
#
_entry.id   AF-A0A2M6YLY4-F1
#
_cell.length_a   1.000
_cell.length_b   1.000
_cell.length_c   1.000
_cell.angle_alpha   90.00
_cell.angle_beta   90.00
_cell.angle_gamma   90.00
#
_symmetry.space_group_name_H-M   'P 1'
#
loop_
_entity.id
_entity.type
_entity.pdbx_description
1 polymer ?
#
loop_
_entity_poly.entity_id
_entity_poly.type
_entity_poly.pdbx_seq_one_letter_code
_entity_poly.pdbx_strand_id
1 'polypeptide(L)'
;IKDQALVAADIRYAAAQFPFLKRVFLADGDALILPQPRLMEILGMIREHLPWVQRVGLYGNAKSILRKSPEQLEELRRTGLGIVYLGLESGDPEVLRRIAKGVSAERMIAAGRRVREAGIKLSVTVLLGIAGRADGPRHARATGEVLSAMDPNYVGALTLMLLPNTPLAEDYQAGRFELPDQAELLGELREMLQHTQLSQGLFLANHASNYLPLKVRMPTGKDQALALIDQALGGRVALKPEWLRAL
;
A
#
# COMPACT_ATOMS: atom_id res chain seq x y z
N ILE A 1 6.49 14.07 18.28
CA ILE A 1 7.37 14.25 17.10
C ILE A 1 8.80 14.08 17.61
N LYS A 2 9.64 13.25 16.96
CA LYS A 2 11.03 13.00 17.37
C LYS A 2 11.87 14.28 17.26
N ASP A 3 12.73 14.52 18.24
CA ASP A 3 13.57 15.72 18.31
C ASP A 3 14.56 15.84 17.12
N GLN A 4 14.89 17.07 16.70
CA GLN A 4 15.80 17.31 15.57
C GLN A 4 17.20 16.77 15.80
N ALA A 5 17.77 16.97 16.99
CA ALA A 5 19.14 16.57 17.27
C ALA A 5 19.28 15.04 17.21
N LEU A 6 18.24 14.33 17.69
CA LEU A 6 18.13 12.88 17.58
C LEU A 6 18.02 12.41 16.12
N VAL A 7 17.17 13.05 15.29
CA VAL A 7 17.09 12.70 13.85
C VAL A 7 18.43 12.93 13.15
N ALA A 8 19.10 14.05 13.43
CA ALA A 8 20.41 14.34 12.85
C ALA A 8 21.48 13.32 13.31
N ALA A 9 21.42 12.89 14.58
CA ALA A 9 22.31 11.85 15.10
C ALA A 9 22.09 10.51 14.39
N ASP A 10 20.84 10.08 14.17
CA ASP A 10 20.53 8.86 13.43
C ASP A 10 21.05 8.90 11.99
N ILE A 11 20.89 10.04 11.31
CA ILE A 11 21.38 10.21 9.93
C ILE A 11 22.91 10.12 9.88
N ARG A 12 23.62 10.79 10.80
CA ARG A 12 25.09 10.70 10.88
C ARG A 12 25.58 9.30 11.25
N TYR A 13 24.87 8.62 12.14
CA TYR A 13 25.14 7.23 12.47
C TYR A 13 24.99 6.34 11.23
N ALA A 14 23.90 6.49 10.48
CA ALA A 14 23.69 5.76 9.24
C ALA A 14 24.76 6.06 8.18
N ALA A 15 25.25 7.29 8.11
CA ALA A 15 26.32 7.68 7.19
C ALA A 15 27.63 6.92 7.51
N ALA A 16 27.95 6.75 8.79
CA ALA A 16 29.15 6.04 9.23
C ALA A 16 29.03 4.52 9.09
N GLN A 17 27.87 3.95 9.39
CA GLN A 17 27.70 2.50 9.49
C GLN A 17 27.18 1.83 8.22
N PHE A 18 26.44 2.58 7.39
CA PHE A 18 25.70 2.00 6.27
C PHE A 18 25.90 2.72 4.92
N PRO A 19 27.15 2.99 4.48
CA PRO A 19 27.44 3.72 3.24
C PRO A 19 27.03 2.98 1.95
N PHE A 20 26.59 1.73 2.08
CA PHE A 20 26.12 0.88 0.98
C PHE A 20 24.59 0.86 0.83
N LEU A 21 23.83 1.37 1.82
CA LEU A 21 22.37 1.38 1.76
C LEU A 21 21.89 2.49 0.82
N LYS A 22 21.18 2.10 -0.24
CA LYS A 22 20.71 3.02 -1.29
C LYS A 22 19.31 3.60 -1.05
N ARG A 23 18.67 3.23 0.06
CA ARG A 23 17.27 3.56 0.35
C ARG A 23 17.12 3.94 1.82
N VAL A 24 16.41 5.03 2.06
CA VAL A 24 16.00 5.46 3.41
C VAL A 24 14.48 5.40 3.47
N PHE A 25 13.95 5.02 4.61
CA PHE A 25 12.51 5.04 4.87
C PHE A 25 12.24 5.87 6.11
N LEU A 26 11.39 6.89 5.99
CA LEU A 26 10.87 7.63 7.13
C LEU A 26 9.71 6.81 7.71
N ALA A 27 10.03 6.09 8.80
CA ALA A 27 9.09 5.21 9.48
C ALA A 27 7.99 6.00 10.22
N ASP A 28 7.08 5.26 10.86
CA ASP A 28 5.81 5.71 11.47
C ASP A 28 4.62 5.73 10.49
N GLY A 29 3.40 5.66 11.01
CA GLY A 29 2.17 5.41 10.23
C GLY A 29 1.79 6.52 9.24
N ASP A 30 2.33 7.73 9.38
CA ASP A 30 2.09 8.85 8.46
C ASP A 30 3.15 9.95 8.59
N ALA A 31 4.34 9.76 8.04
CA ALA A 31 5.39 10.78 8.13
C ALA A 31 5.06 12.07 7.36
N LEU A 32 4.19 11.97 6.33
CA LEU A 32 3.83 13.12 5.48
C LEU A 32 3.00 14.18 6.22
N ILE A 33 2.40 13.84 7.37
CA ILE A 33 1.65 14.78 8.21
C ILE A 33 2.53 15.91 8.75
N LEU A 34 3.85 15.70 8.81
CA LEU A 34 4.80 16.68 9.33
C LEU A 34 4.72 18.01 8.57
N PRO A 35 4.91 19.14 9.27
CA PRO A 35 5.00 20.44 8.62
C PRO A 35 6.05 20.45 7.49
N GLN A 36 5.77 21.19 6.41
CA GLN A 36 6.66 21.25 5.24
C GLN A 36 8.11 21.58 5.61
N PRO A 37 8.42 22.62 6.44
CA PRO A 37 9.80 22.95 6.79
C PRO A 37 10.53 21.78 7.43
N ARG A 38 9.84 21.02 8.30
CA ARG A 38 10.42 19.86 8.96
C ARG A 38 10.78 18.74 7.99
N LEU A 39 9.92 18.45 7.01
CA LEU A 39 10.23 17.45 5.99
C LEU A 39 11.41 17.88 5.12
N MET A 40 11.46 19.16 4.77
CA MET A 40 12.56 19.74 3.97
C MET A 40 13.89 19.67 4.70
N GLU A 41 13.92 19.95 6.00
CA GLU A 41 15.12 19.77 6.84
C GLU A 41 15.58 18.31 6.87
N ILE A 42 14.68 17.35 7.12
CA ILE A 42 15.03 15.93 7.18
C ILE A 42 15.59 15.44 5.84
N LEU A 43 14.89 15.74 4.74
CA LEU A 43 15.34 15.35 3.40
C LEU A 43 16.65 16.04 3.01
N GLY A 44 16.83 17.29 3.41
CA GLY A 44 18.07 18.04 3.25
C GLY A 44 19.25 17.36 3.94
N MET A 45 19.10 16.99 5.22
CA MET A 45 20.13 16.25 5.97
C MET A 45 20.43 14.89 5.37
N ILE A 46 19.41 14.16 4.89
CA ILE A 46 19.63 12.89 4.18
C ILE A 46 20.46 13.12 2.91
N ARG A 47 20.15 14.14 2.11
CA ARG A 47 20.88 14.43 0.88
C ARG A 47 22.32 14.87 1.15
N GLU A 48 22.54 15.63 2.21
CA GLU A 48 23.87 16.11 2.62
C GLU A 48 24.75 14.97 3.15
N HIS A 49 24.24 14.17 4.11
CA HIS A 49 25.03 13.18 4.82
C HIS A 49 25.01 11.79 4.19
N LEU A 50 23.99 11.48 3.37
CA LEU A 50 23.81 10.19 2.70
C LEU A 50 23.69 10.36 1.17
N PRO A 51 24.67 11.00 0.48
CA PRO A 51 24.54 11.39 -0.92
C PRO A 51 24.39 10.20 -1.90
N TRP A 52 24.71 8.98 -1.47
CA TRP A 52 24.53 7.74 -2.24
C TRP A 52 23.08 7.20 -2.20
N VAL A 53 22.22 7.74 -1.34
CA VAL A 53 20.81 7.32 -1.24
C VAL A 53 20.06 7.73 -2.50
N GLN A 54 19.50 6.74 -3.18
CA GLN A 54 18.79 6.91 -4.44
C GLN A 54 17.30 7.16 -4.27
N ARG A 55 16.74 6.83 -3.09
CA ARG A 55 15.30 6.95 -2.82
C ARG A 55 15.02 7.08 -1.32
N VAL A 56 14.31 8.14 -0.95
CA VAL A 56 13.61 8.20 0.33
C VAL A 56 12.15 7.78 0.14
N GLY A 57 11.66 6.90 0.99
CA GLY A 57 10.25 6.49 1.04
C GLY A 57 9.60 6.84 2.37
N LEU A 58 8.27 6.96 2.38
CA LEU A 58 7.49 7.16 3.60
C LEU A 58 6.06 6.62 3.47
N TYR A 59 5.41 6.38 4.61
CA TYR A 59 3.95 6.24 4.66
C TYR A 59 3.30 7.62 4.61
N GLY A 60 2.28 7.76 3.77
CA GLY A 60 1.52 9.00 3.62
C GLY A 60 0.04 8.70 3.49
N ASN A 61 -0.74 9.11 4.49
CA ASN A 61 -2.20 8.94 4.43
C ASN A 61 -2.82 9.96 3.49
N ALA A 62 -3.98 9.64 2.91
CA ALA A 62 -4.68 10.54 2.00
C ALA A 62 -4.99 11.91 2.61
N LYS A 63 -5.31 12.00 3.91
CA LYS A 63 -5.50 13.29 4.59
C LYS A 63 -4.22 14.14 4.54
N SER A 64 -3.07 13.55 4.81
CA SER A 64 -1.77 14.24 4.83
C SER A 64 -1.32 14.64 3.44
N ILE A 65 -1.50 13.76 2.44
CA ILE A 65 -1.25 14.08 1.04
C ILE A 65 -2.10 15.28 0.60
N LEU A 66 -3.40 15.26 0.91
CA LEU A 66 -4.32 16.31 0.48
C LEU A 66 -4.09 17.66 1.17
N ARG A 67 -3.38 17.69 2.30
CA ARG A 67 -2.95 18.92 2.98
C ARG A 67 -1.72 19.56 2.35
N LYS A 68 -0.98 18.85 1.50
CA LYS A 68 0.14 19.41 0.74
C LYS A 68 -0.38 20.02 -0.55
N SER A 69 0.13 21.22 -0.87
CA SER A 69 -0.08 21.79 -2.20
C SER A 69 0.72 21.01 -3.26
N PRO A 70 0.37 21.11 -4.54
CA PRO A 70 1.17 20.53 -5.62
C PRO A 70 2.65 20.95 -5.55
N GLU A 71 2.91 22.24 -5.33
CA GLU A 71 4.26 22.82 -5.25
C GLU A 71 5.05 22.25 -4.07
N GLN A 72 4.39 22.03 -2.93
CA GLN A 72 5.02 21.39 -1.78
C GLN A 72 5.43 19.94 -2.07
N LEU A 73 4.62 19.19 -2.82
CA LEU A 73 4.96 17.82 -3.20
C LEU A 73 6.10 17.79 -4.24
N GLU A 74 6.10 18.70 -5.21
CA GLU A 74 7.21 18.88 -6.15
C GLU A 74 8.51 19.25 -5.43
N GLU A 75 8.43 20.11 -4.43
CA GLU A 75 9.57 20.49 -3.59
C GLU A 75 10.13 19.29 -2.82
N LEU A 76 9.25 18.48 -2.20
CA LEU A 76 9.65 17.23 -1.53
C LEU A 76 10.32 16.26 -2.51
N ARG A 77 9.77 16.12 -3.72
CA ARG A 77 10.37 15.30 -4.78
C ARG A 77 11.78 15.77 -5.12
N ARG A 78 11.95 17.06 -5.39
CA ARG A 78 13.25 17.66 -5.74
C ARG A 78 14.29 17.47 -4.63
N THR A 79 13.83 17.41 -3.38
CA THR A 79 14.69 17.25 -2.21
C THR A 79 15.00 15.78 -1.86
N GLY A 80 14.38 14.82 -2.55
CA GLY A 80 14.74 13.40 -2.49
C GLY A 80 13.62 12.43 -2.13
N LEU A 81 12.40 12.91 -1.88
CA LEU A 81 11.25 12.04 -1.68
C LEU A 81 10.91 11.30 -2.98
N GLY A 82 11.15 10.00 -3.01
CA GLY A 82 11.02 9.20 -4.23
C GLY A 82 9.81 8.27 -4.28
N ILE A 83 9.20 7.95 -3.14
CA ILE A 83 8.00 7.10 -3.09
C ILE A 83 7.13 7.39 -1.86
N VAL A 84 5.80 7.35 -2.04
CA VAL A 84 4.80 7.39 -0.96
C VAL A 84 4.04 6.07 -0.95
N TYR A 85 3.88 5.51 0.25
CA TYR A 85 3.06 4.32 0.50
C TYR A 85 1.72 4.76 1.10
N LEU A 86 0.63 4.45 0.40
CA LEU A 86 -0.74 4.81 0.75
C LEU A 86 -1.54 3.54 1.02
N GLY A 87 -2.13 3.41 2.21
CA GLY A 87 -3.08 2.35 2.49
C GLY A 87 -4.47 2.70 1.96
N LEU A 88 -4.97 1.97 0.97
CA LEU A 88 -6.36 2.06 0.49
C LEU A 88 -7.25 1.09 1.29
N GLU A 89 -6.77 -0.13 1.50
CA GLU A 89 -7.46 -1.30 2.04
C GLU A 89 -8.64 -1.78 1.20
N SER A 90 -9.61 -0.90 0.93
CA SER A 90 -10.84 -1.16 0.19
C SER A 90 -11.25 0.03 -0.68
N GLY A 91 -11.82 -0.24 -1.86
CA GLY A 91 -12.53 0.75 -2.65
C GLY A 91 -14.02 0.86 -2.33
N ASP A 92 -14.59 -0.11 -1.61
CA ASP A 92 -16.01 -0.10 -1.25
C ASP A 92 -16.32 0.84 -0.07
N PRO A 93 -17.24 1.82 -0.22
CA PRO A 93 -17.54 2.81 0.82
C PRO A 93 -18.07 2.22 2.14
N GLU A 94 -18.83 1.13 2.05
CA GLU A 94 -19.43 0.49 3.22
C GLU A 94 -18.38 -0.27 4.03
N VAL A 95 -17.48 -0.98 3.34
CA VAL A 95 -16.29 -1.58 3.97
C VAL A 95 -15.42 -0.51 4.61
N LEU A 96 -15.12 0.58 3.90
CA LEU A 96 -14.31 1.70 4.41
C LEU A 96 -14.90 2.33 5.68
N ARG A 97 -16.23 2.43 5.75
CA ARG A 97 -16.96 2.89 6.93
C ARG A 97 -16.85 1.90 8.09
N ARG A 98 -17.06 0.60 7.84
CA ARG A 98 -16.96 -0.46 8.86
C ARG A 98 -15.57 -0.51 9.50
N ILE A 99 -14.51 -0.39 8.70
CA ILE A 99 -13.13 -0.38 9.22
C ILE A 99 -12.65 0.99 9.72
N ALA A 100 -13.54 1.97 9.82
CA ALA A 100 -13.23 3.33 10.25
C ALA A 100 -12.06 3.99 9.52
N LYS A 101 -11.91 3.75 8.20
CA LYS A 101 -10.78 4.30 7.41
C LYS A 101 -10.72 5.83 7.44
N GLY A 102 -11.87 6.47 7.59
CA GLY A 102 -11.99 7.92 7.79
C GLY A 102 -11.65 8.77 6.57
N VAL A 103 -11.61 8.16 5.37
CA VAL A 103 -11.42 8.82 4.07
C VAL A 103 -12.21 8.04 3.01
N SER A 104 -12.87 8.76 2.09
CA SER A 104 -13.64 8.16 0.99
C SER A 104 -12.77 7.73 -0.20
N ALA A 105 -13.30 6.88 -1.06
CA ALA A 105 -12.63 6.42 -2.27
C ALA A 105 -12.22 7.59 -3.20
N GLU A 106 -13.08 8.59 -3.36
CA GLU A 106 -12.83 9.77 -4.21
C GLU A 106 -11.64 10.58 -3.67
N ARG A 107 -11.55 10.74 -2.35
CA ARG A 107 -10.42 11.41 -1.71
C ARG A 107 -9.13 10.59 -1.80
N MET A 108 -9.21 9.26 -1.75
CA MET A 108 -8.07 8.38 -2.00
C MET A 108 -7.55 8.55 -3.43
N ILE A 109 -8.44 8.57 -4.43
CA ILE A 109 -8.10 8.79 -5.85
C ILE A 109 -7.41 10.15 -6.01
N ALA A 110 -8.01 11.22 -5.46
CA ALA A 110 -7.44 12.56 -5.52
C ALA A 110 -6.05 12.65 -4.87
N ALA A 111 -5.87 11.99 -3.73
CA ALA A 111 -4.57 11.93 -3.05
C ALA A 111 -3.53 11.21 -3.92
N GLY A 112 -3.86 10.02 -4.43
CA GLY A 112 -2.94 9.24 -5.26
C GLY A 112 -2.54 9.95 -6.55
N ARG A 113 -3.51 10.57 -7.24
CA ARG A 113 -3.23 11.38 -8.44
C ARG A 113 -2.28 12.54 -8.15
N ARG A 114 -2.49 13.25 -7.03
CA ARG A 114 -1.61 14.37 -6.66
C ARG A 114 -0.15 13.94 -6.43
N VAL A 115 0.07 12.78 -5.80
CA VAL A 115 1.42 12.19 -5.64
C VAL A 115 2.04 11.88 -7.00
N ARG A 116 1.26 11.28 -7.90
CA ARG A 116 1.67 10.90 -9.25
C ARG A 116 2.01 12.11 -10.13
N GLU A 117 1.16 13.13 -10.10
CA GLU A 117 1.31 14.39 -10.83
C GLU A 117 2.57 15.15 -10.39
N ALA A 118 2.87 15.14 -9.09
CA ALA A 118 4.13 15.67 -8.56
C ALA A 118 5.35 14.82 -8.95
N GLY A 119 5.18 13.74 -9.73
CA GLY A 119 6.23 12.83 -10.19
C GLY A 119 6.71 11.81 -9.16
N ILE A 120 6.18 11.82 -7.93
CA ILE A 120 6.58 10.89 -6.86
C ILE A 120 5.98 9.51 -7.15
N LYS A 121 6.75 8.43 -6.91
CA LYS A 121 6.19 7.08 -7.08
C LYS A 121 5.10 6.83 -6.03
N LEU A 122 4.03 6.19 -6.43
CA LEU A 122 2.94 5.82 -5.53
C LEU A 122 2.87 4.29 -5.41
N SER A 123 2.87 3.79 -4.18
CA SER A 123 2.57 2.40 -3.84
C SER A 123 1.30 2.33 -3.03
N VAL A 124 0.32 1.57 -3.48
CA VAL A 124 -0.99 1.44 -2.81
C VAL A 124 -1.13 0.06 -2.21
N THR A 125 -1.51 -0.01 -0.94
CA THR A 125 -1.83 -1.26 -0.25
C THR A 125 -3.34 -1.52 -0.26
N VAL A 126 -3.74 -2.74 -0.59
CA VAL A 126 -5.13 -3.23 -0.56
C VAL A 126 -5.19 -4.53 0.23
N LEU A 127 -6.33 -4.82 0.86
CA LEU A 127 -6.44 -5.88 1.85
C LEU A 127 -7.54 -6.87 1.49
N LEU A 128 -7.16 -8.03 0.96
CA LEU A 128 -8.06 -9.12 0.65
C LEU A 128 -8.72 -9.67 1.92
N GLY A 129 -10.00 -9.96 1.82
CA GLY A 129 -10.84 -10.52 2.89
C GLY A 129 -11.29 -9.50 3.92
N ILE A 130 -10.92 -8.23 3.81
CA ILE A 130 -11.32 -7.19 4.77
C ILE A 130 -12.83 -6.92 4.78
N ALA A 131 -13.50 -7.22 3.68
CA ALA A 131 -14.94 -7.07 3.55
C ALA A 131 -15.73 -8.22 4.22
N GLY A 132 -15.06 -9.31 4.59
CA GLY A 132 -15.68 -10.56 4.98
C GLY A 132 -16.25 -11.32 3.78
N ARG A 133 -16.70 -12.55 4.03
CA ARG A 133 -17.16 -13.49 3.00
C ARG A 133 -18.24 -12.92 2.06
N ALA A 134 -19.30 -12.32 2.62
CA ALA A 134 -20.47 -11.89 1.85
C ALA A 134 -20.20 -10.72 0.89
N ASP A 135 -19.30 -9.80 1.27
CA ASP A 135 -19.05 -8.57 0.52
C ASP A 135 -17.80 -8.63 -0.37
N GLY A 136 -17.04 -9.73 -0.35
CA GLY A 136 -15.78 -9.91 -1.07
C GLY A 136 -15.83 -9.47 -2.53
N PRO A 137 -16.75 -9.99 -3.38
CA PRO A 137 -16.82 -9.61 -4.79
C PRO A 137 -17.08 -8.12 -5.03
N ARG A 138 -17.99 -7.53 -4.25
CA ARG A 138 -18.32 -6.09 -4.33
C ARG A 138 -17.10 -5.24 -3.95
N HIS A 139 -16.45 -5.60 -2.85
CA HIS A 139 -15.21 -4.98 -2.39
C HIS A 139 -14.10 -5.07 -3.44
N ALA A 140 -13.87 -6.24 -4.02
CA ALA A 140 -12.83 -6.48 -5.00
C ALA A 140 -12.99 -5.60 -6.23
N ARG A 141 -14.21 -5.59 -6.80
CA ARG A 141 -14.56 -4.75 -7.95
C ARG A 141 -14.33 -3.27 -7.66
N ALA A 142 -14.91 -2.75 -6.57
CA ALA A 142 -14.77 -1.34 -6.20
C ALA A 142 -13.31 -0.97 -5.95
N THR A 143 -12.53 -1.86 -5.34
CA THR A 143 -11.09 -1.65 -5.12
C THR A 143 -10.33 -1.59 -6.43
N GLY A 144 -10.60 -2.49 -7.38
CA GLY A 144 -9.99 -2.46 -8.71
C GLY A 144 -10.31 -1.18 -9.48
N GLU A 145 -11.55 -0.69 -9.40
CA GLU A 145 -11.98 0.57 -10.02
C GLU A 145 -11.25 1.78 -9.42
N VAL A 146 -11.11 1.83 -8.09
CA VAL A 146 -10.36 2.89 -7.39
C VAL A 146 -8.88 2.85 -7.78
N LEU A 147 -8.26 1.67 -7.82
CA LEU A 147 -6.87 1.50 -8.27
C LEU A 147 -6.69 1.99 -9.70
N SER A 148 -7.63 1.66 -10.60
CA SER A 148 -7.61 2.10 -11.99
C SER A 148 -7.72 3.61 -12.12
N ALA A 149 -8.62 4.22 -11.35
CA ALA A 149 -8.79 5.67 -11.34
C ALA A 149 -7.57 6.40 -10.75
N MET A 150 -6.82 5.75 -9.86
CA MET A 150 -5.63 6.29 -9.20
C MET A 150 -4.33 6.10 -10.01
N ASP A 151 -4.23 5.03 -10.78
CA ASP A 151 -3.06 4.62 -11.59
C ASP A 151 -1.71 4.62 -10.83
N PRO A 152 -1.59 3.90 -9.69
CA PRO A 152 -0.36 3.83 -8.93
C PRO A 152 0.78 3.11 -9.67
N ASN A 153 2.04 3.38 -9.27
CA ASN A 153 3.19 2.65 -9.80
C ASN A 153 3.23 1.21 -9.29
N TYR A 154 2.78 1.00 -8.05
CA TYR A 154 2.78 -0.29 -7.39
C TYR A 154 1.45 -0.51 -6.66
N VAL A 155 0.95 -1.73 -6.73
CA VAL A 155 -0.13 -2.22 -5.86
C VAL A 155 0.40 -3.39 -5.06
N GLY A 156 0.22 -3.35 -3.74
CA GLY A 156 0.49 -4.46 -2.83
C GLY A 156 -0.82 -5.01 -2.29
N ALA A 157 -1.28 -6.13 -2.83
CA ALA A 157 -2.38 -6.89 -2.27
C ALA A 157 -1.84 -7.77 -1.12
N LEU A 158 -2.39 -7.57 0.06
CA LEU A 158 -2.14 -8.39 1.25
C LEU A 158 -3.42 -9.13 1.60
N THR A 159 -3.31 -10.29 2.22
CA THR A 159 -4.47 -10.95 2.85
C THR A 159 -4.61 -10.53 4.30
N LEU A 160 -5.83 -10.23 4.74
CA LEU A 160 -6.15 -9.99 6.13
C LEU A 160 -5.66 -11.14 7.02
N MET A 161 -5.00 -10.77 8.11
CA MET A 161 -4.69 -11.67 9.22
C MET A 161 -5.31 -11.05 10.48
N LEU A 162 -6.15 -11.81 11.18
CA LEU A 162 -6.78 -11.32 12.41
C LEU A 162 -5.72 -11.19 13.50
N LEU A 163 -5.61 -9.99 14.06
CA LEU A 163 -4.75 -9.70 15.18
C LEU A 163 -5.57 -9.78 16.47
N PRO A 164 -5.09 -10.50 17.50
CA PRO A 164 -5.71 -10.48 18.82
C PRO A 164 -5.85 -9.05 19.34
N ASN A 165 -6.89 -8.80 20.16
CA ASN A 165 -7.16 -7.50 20.77
C ASN A 165 -7.46 -6.39 19.74
N THR A 166 -8.10 -6.74 18.63
CA THR A 166 -8.62 -5.76 17.67
C THR A 166 -10.14 -5.90 17.54
N PRO A 167 -10.87 -4.82 17.23
CA PRO A 167 -12.32 -4.89 17.06
C PRO A 167 -12.78 -5.95 16.05
N LEU A 168 -12.01 -6.15 14.97
CA LEU A 168 -12.34 -7.15 13.96
C LEU A 168 -12.15 -8.58 14.46
N ALA A 169 -11.17 -8.83 15.34
CA ALA A 169 -11.01 -10.14 15.97
C ALA A 169 -12.15 -10.42 16.97
N GLU A 170 -12.64 -9.40 17.68
CA GLU A 170 -13.83 -9.51 18.54
C GLU A 170 -15.10 -9.79 17.72
N ASP A 171 -15.27 -9.12 16.58
CA ASP A 171 -16.38 -9.37 15.66
C ASP A 171 -16.34 -10.80 15.09
N TYR A 172 -15.15 -11.29 14.74
CA TYR A 172 -14.96 -12.67 14.29
C TYR A 172 -15.33 -13.68 15.39
N GLN A 173 -14.82 -13.50 16.62
CA GLN A 173 -15.11 -14.38 17.75
C GLN A 173 -16.61 -14.38 18.12
N ALA A 174 -17.28 -13.26 17.94
CA ALA A 174 -18.71 -13.13 18.19
C ALA A 174 -19.60 -13.55 17.01
N GLY A 175 -19.03 -14.05 15.91
CA GLY A 175 -19.77 -14.46 14.71
C GLY A 175 -20.40 -13.32 13.91
N ARG A 176 -19.97 -12.07 14.14
CA ARG A 176 -20.42 -10.88 13.38
C ARG A 176 -19.59 -10.65 12.11
N PHE A 177 -18.43 -11.28 12.02
CA PHE A 177 -17.55 -11.23 10.86
C PHE A 177 -17.12 -12.65 10.46
N GLU A 178 -17.31 -13.00 9.20
CA GLU A 178 -16.87 -14.27 8.64
C GLU A 178 -15.65 -14.05 7.75
N LEU A 179 -14.55 -14.71 8.10
CA LEU A 179 -13.36 -14.75 7.25
C LEU A 179 -13.66 -15.56 5.98
N PRO A 180 -13.33 -15.05 4.78
CA PRO A 180 -13.42 -15.85 3.58
C PRO A 180 -12.39 -16.98 3.60
N ASP A 181 -12.73 -18.10 2.96
CA ASP A 181 -11.82 -19.22 2.79
C ASP A 181 -10.77 -18.96 1.68
N GLN A 182 -9.91 -19.95 1.44
CA GLN A 182 -8.83 -19.82 0.44
C GLN A 182 -9.37 -19.57 -0.97
N ALA A 183 -10.41 -20.28 -1.37
CA ALA A 183 -10.99 -20.15 -2.71
C ALA A 183 -11.67 -18.78 -2.87
N GLU A 184 -12.34 -18.31 -1.82
CA GLU A 184 -12.99 -17.00 -1.81
C GLU A 184 -11.97 -15.86 -1.87
N LEU A 185 -10.86 -15.93 -1.14
CA LEU A 185 -9.77 -14.95 -1.21
C LEU A 185 -9.09 -14.94 -2.59
N LEU A 186 -8.92 -16.10 -3.22
CA LEU A 186 -8.42 -16.17 -4.60
C LEU A 186 -9.41 -15.56 -5.59
N GLY A 187 -10.71 -15.83 -5.42
CA GLY A 187 -11.78 -15.21 -6.21
C GLY A 187 -11.80 -13.69 -6.06
N GLU A 188 -11.63 -13.20 -4.83
CA GLU A 188 -11.53 -11.78 -4.50
C GLU A 188 -10.31 -11.13 -5.18
N LEU A 189 -9.13 -11.77 -5.11
CA LEU A 189 -7.93 -11.33 -5.82
C LEU A 189 -8.12 -11.29 -7.34
N ARG A 190 -8.79 -12.30 -7.90
CA ARG A 190 -9.12 -12.37 -9.33
C ARG A 190 -10.01 -11.22 -9.75
N GLU A 191 -11.12 -11.00 -9.05
CA GLU A 191 -12.08 -9.93 -9.35
C GLU A 191 -11.41 -8.55 -9.23
N MET A 192 -10.58 -8.36 -8.20
CA MET A 192 -9.84 -7.11 -8.00
C MET A 192 -8.85 -6.85 -9.16
N LEU A 193 -8.09 -7.86 -9.56
CA LEU A 193 -7.17 -7.75 -10.69
C LEU A 193 -7.93 -7.52 -12.01
N GLN A 194 -9.04 -8.22 -12.22
CA GLN A 194 -9.91 -8.06 -13.40
C GLN A 194 -10.37 -6.59 -13.55
N HIS A 195 -10.71 -5.95 -12.44
CA HIS A 195 -11.15 -4.55 -12.41
C HIS A 195 -10.03 -3.52 -12.29
N THR A 196 -8.77 -3.96 -12.18
CA THR A 196 -7.61 -3.07 -12.13
C THR A 196 -7.02 -2.86 -13.53
N GLN A 197 -6.87 -1.60 -13.93
CA GLN A 197 -6.21 -1.14 -15.15
C GLN A 197 -5.14 -0.12 -14.78
N LEU A 198 -3.87 -0.45 -15.01
CA LEU A 198 -2.74 0.45 -14.75
C LEU A 198 -1.99 0.72 -16.05
N SER A 199 -1.58 1.96 -16.26
CA SER A 199 -0.88 2.37 -17.49
C SER A 199 0.53 1.75 -17.58
N GLN A 200 1.27 1.79 -16.47
CA GLN A 200 2.64 1.26 -16.29
C GLN A 200 2.86 0.86 -14.82
N GLY A 201 2.00 -0.03 -14.32
CA GLY A 201 1.97 -0.45 -12.91
C GLY A 201 2.54 -1.85 -12.67
N LEU A 202 2.94 -2.11 -11.43
CA LEU A 202 3.28 -3.45 -10.95
C LEU A 202 2.29 -3.85 -9.84
N PHE A 203 1.44 -4.83 -10.13
CA PHE A 203 0.54 -5.42 -9.15
C PHE A 203 1.20 -6.63 -8.48
N LEU A 204 1.27 -6.63 -7.16
CA LEU A 204 1.97 -7.62 -6.35
C LEU A 204 0.99 -8.24 -5.36
N ALA A 205 0.91 -9.57 -5.35
CA ALA A 205 0.26 -10.34 -4.28
C ALA A 205 1.26 -11.36 -3.73
N ASN A 206 2.50 -10.93 -3.49
CA ASN A 206 3.61 -11.77 -3.05
C ASN A 206 4.02 -11.54 -1.58
N HIS A 207 3.23 -10.77 -0.84
CA HIS A 207 3.38 -10.64 0.60
C HIS A 207 3.25 -12.01 1.28
N ALA A 208 3.94 -12.20 2.41
CA ALA A 208 3.95 -13.48 3.12
C ALA A 208 2.55 -13.96 3.52
N SER A 209 1.59 -13.05 3.67
CA SER A 209 0.20 -13.35 3.98
C SER A 209 -0.63 -13.92 2.83
N ASN A 210 -0.17 -13.90 1.58
CA ASN A 210 -0.95 -14.38 0.43
C ASN A 210 -0.78 -15.88 0.16
N TYR A 211 -1.85 -16.51 -0.31
CA TYR A 211 -1.86 -17.93 -0.73
C TYR A 211 -1.20 -18.19 -2.08
N LEU A 212 -1.37 -17.27 -3.03
CA LEU A 212 -0.82 -17.36 -4.39
C LEU A 212 0.11 -16.18 -4.66
N PRO A 213 1.44 -16.37 -4.63
CA PRO A 213 2.38 -15.31 -4.94
C PRO A 213 2.24 -14.84 -6.39
N LEU A 214 1.83 -13.59 -6.59
CA LEU A 214 1.73 -12.99 -7.93
C LEU A 214 2.60 -11.75 -8.08
N LYS A 215 3.13 -11.60 -9.29
CA LYS A 215 3.82 -10.40 -9.76
C LYS A 215 3.41 -10.09 -11.19
N VAL A 216 2.59 -9.05 -11.35
CA VAL A 216 1.94 -8.73 -12.62
C VAL A 216 2.42 -7.36 -13.11
N ARG A 217 3.16 -7.35 -14.23
CA ARG A 217 3.46 -6.10 -14.94
C ARG A 217 2.24 -5.72 -15.77
N MET A 218 1.62 -4.59 -15.49
CA MET A 218 0.42 -4.12 -16.17
C MET A 218 0.78 -3.19 -17.34
N PRO A 219 0.02 -3.22 -18.45
CA PRO A 219 -1.15 -4.08 -18.69
C PRO A 219 -0.78 -5.49 -19.21
N THR A 220 0.43 -5.68 -19.72
CA THR A 220 0.81 -6.86 -20.55
C THR A 220 0.73 -8.21 -19.84
N GLY A 221 0.91 -8.25 -18.52
CA GLY A 221 0.89 -9.48 -17.72
C GLY A 221 -0.49 -9.84 -17.15
N LYS A 222 -1.52 -9.00 -17.36
CA LYS A 222 -2.82 -9.14 -16.72
C LYS A 222 -3.49 -10.47 -17.06
N ASP A 223 -3.63 -10.77 -18.34
CA ASP A 223 -4.35 -11.97 -18.81
C ASP A 223 -3.67 -13.26 -18.37
N GLN A 224 -2.33 -13.28 -18.39
CA GLN A 224 -1.55 -14.40 -17.88
C GLN A 224 -1.77 -14.62 -16.37
N ALA A 225 -1.84 -13.54 -15.59
CA ALA A 225 -2.07 -13.62 -14.16
C ALA A 225 -3.49 -14.07 -13.83
N LEU A 226 -4.50 -13.59 -14.56
CA LEU A 226 -5.89 -14.05 -14.42
C LEU A 226 -6.01 -15.56 -14.72
N ALA A 227 -5.40 -16.02 -15.81
CA ALA A 227 -5.37 -17.44 -16.16
C ALA A 227 -4.67 -18.30 -15.08
N LEU A 228 -3.60 -17.78 -14.46
CA LEU A 228 -2.93 -18.46 -13.36
C LEU A 228 -3.83 -18.58 -12.12
N ILE A 229 -4.57 -17.52 -11.78
CA ILE A 229 -5.54 -17.57 -10.68
C ILE A 229 -6.66 -18.57 -11.00
N ASP A 230 -7.16 -18.61 -12.23
CA ASP A 230 -8.18 -19.56 -12.67
C ASP A 230 -7.70 -21.02 -12.57
N GLN A 231 -6.44 -21.29 -12.91
CA GLN A 231 -5.83 -22.60 -12.71
C GLN A 231 -5.73 -22.97 -11.22
N ALA A 232 -5.37 -22.02 -10.37
CA ALA A 232 -5.30 -22.22 -8.92
C ALA A 232 -6.67 -22.49 -8.30
N LEU A 233 -7.70 -21.73 -8.69
CA LEU A 233 -9.10 -21.98 -8.31
C LEU A 233 -9.59 -23.37 -8.77
N GLY A 234 -9.13 -23.82 -9.93
CA GLY A 234 -9.38 -25.18 -10.43
C GLY A 234 -8.52 -26.29 -9.79
N GLY A 235 -7.73 -25.98 -8.76
CA GLY A 235 -6.89 -26.95 -8.05
C GLY A 235 -5.65 -27.43 -8.81
N ARG A 236 -5.29 -26.79 -9.93
CA ARG A 236 -4.16 -27.19 -10.79
C ARG A 236 -2.82 -26.56 -10.36
N VAL A 237 -2.88 -25.58 -9.46
CA VAL A 237 -1.71 -24.90 -8.90
C VAL A 237 -1.78 -25.01 -7.38
N ALA A 238 -0.70 -25.45 -6.76
CA ALA A 238 -0.62 -25.57 -5.32
C ALA A 238 -0.59 -24.18 -4.66
N LEU A 239 -1.44 -23.99 -3.65
CA LEU A 239 -1.44 -22.80 -2.82
C LEU A 239 -0.42 -22.94 -1.68
N LYS A 240 0.09 -21.80 -1.22
CA LYS A 240 0.90 -21.75 -0.01
C LYS A 240 0.06 -22.23 1.19
N PRO A 241 0.55 -23.19 2.00
CA PRO A 241 -0.20 -23.66 3.15
C PRO A 241 -0.30 -22.59 4.25
N GLU A 242 -1.35 -22.69 5.07
CA GLU A 242 -1.69 -21.69 6.10
C GLU A 242 -0.52 -21.38 7.06
N TRP A 243 0.17 -22.41 7.54
CA TRP A 243 1.27 -22.28 8.51
C TRP A 243 2.51 -21.54 7.98
N LEU A 244 2.60 -21.33 6.66
CA LEU A 244 3.67 -20.51 6.07
C LEU A 244 3.26 -19.03 5.92
N ARG A 245 1.99 -18.66 6.17
CA ARG A 245 1.52 -17.27 6.09
C ARG A 245 2.01 -16.48 7.31
N ALA A 246 2.39 -15.22 7.08
CA ALA A 246 2.89 -14.33 8.12
C ALA A 246 2.57 -12.86 7.80
N LEU A 247 2.64 -12.03 8.84
CA LEU A 247 2.56 -10.56 8.79
C LEU A 247 3.87 -9.93 8.33
#